data_AF-A0AAD9JYB9-F1
#
_entry.id   AF-A0AAD9JYB9-F1
#
_cell.length_a   1.000
_cell.length_b   1.000
_cell.length_c   1.000
_cell.angle_alpha   90.00
_cell.angle_beta   90.00
_cell.angle_gamma   90.00
#
_symmetry.space_group_name_H-M   'P 1'
#
loop_
_entity.id
_entity.type
_entity.pdbx_description
1 polymer ?
#
loop_
_entity_poly.entity_id
_entity_poly.type
_entity_poly.pdbx_seq_one_letter_code
_entity_poly.pdbx_strand_id
1 'polypeptide(L)'
;MADENDLGFLARFANSLGASENIFRLILSLIAGYPLAAIHRKLFYGKSTTYQHLYFIVSGILLGYFNFGTDVIHSVINILLNYAILLIWNGTRISVGLSFVINLVSFGVISVFLYIYIYILVSCAHTHTHTYTHTHRDKEREKLVSIHRTSEYHDTCM
;
A
#
# COMPACT_ATOMS: atom_id res chain seq x y z
N MET A 1 6.13 0.01 9.27
CA MET A 1 7.37 0.79 9.20
C MET A 1 8.51 -0.20 9.29
N ALA A 2 8.91 -0.78 8.16
CA ALA A 2 10.09 -1.62 8.06
C ALA A 2 11.21 -0.74 7.48
N ASP A 3 12.38 -0.90 8.06
CA ASP A 3 13.57 -0.04 8.05
C ASP A 3 14.07 0.39 6.64
N GLU A 4 14.26 1.70 6.42
CA GLU A 4 14.80 2.30 5.18
C GLU A 4 16.25 1.86 4.89
N ASN A 5 16.98 1.35 5.89
CA ASN A 5 18.41 1.02 5.75
C ASN A 5 18.68 -0.28 4.96
N ASP A 6 17.72 -1.22 4.93
CA ASP A 6 17.92 -2.53 4.28
C ASP A 6 17.82 -2.44 2.76
N LEU A 7 16.93 -1.56 2.23
CA LEU A 7 16.78 -1.35 0.79
C LEU A 7 18.05 -0.73 0.17
N GLY A 8 18.73 0.18 0.88
CA GLY A 8 19.99 0.76 0.41
C GLY A 8 21.14 -0.25 0.36
N PHE A 9 21.15 -1.22 1.27
CA PHE A 9 22.17 -2.27 1.31
C PHE A 9 21.93 -3.34 0.25
N LEU A 10 20.68 -3.81 0.08
CA LEU A 10 20.29 -4.74 -0.98
C LEU A 10 20.57 -4.17 -2.37
N ALA A 11 20.23 -2.90 -2.61
CA ALA A 11 20.51 -2.24 -3.88
C ALA A 11 22.01 -2.17 -4.19
N ARG A 12 22.84 -1.91 -3.18
CA ARG A 12 24.31 -1.89 -3.31
C ARG A 12 24.89 -3.27 -3.62
N PHE A 13 24.40 -4.32 -2.97
CA PHE A 13 24.82 -5.70 -3.23
C PHE A 13 24.36 -6.20 -4.61
N ALA A 14 23.12 -5.91 -5.00
CA ALA A 14 22.59 -6.25 -6.32
C ALA A 14 23.40 -5.58 -7.43
N ASN A 15 23.72 -4.29 -7.27
CA ASN A 15 24.53 -3.54 -8.23
C ASN A 15 25.98 -4.07 -8.30
N SER A 16 26.53 -4.54 -7.18
CA SER A 16 27.85 -5.23 -7.15
C SER A 16 27.84 -6.58 -7.87
N LEU A 17 26.67 -7.22 -7.99
CA LEU A 17 26.47 -8.48 -8.72
C LEU A 17 26.02 -8.26 -10.17
N GLY A 18 25.87 -6.99 -10.60
CA GLY A 18 25.32 -6.64 -11.93
C GLY A 18 23.86 -7.01 -12.13
N ALA A 19 23.13 -7.34 -11.05
CA ALA A 19 21.75 -7.75 -11.07
C ALA A 19 20.82 -6.60 -10.68
N SER A 20 19.62 -6.55 -11.29
CA SER A 20 18.61 -5.58 -10.85
C SER A 20 18.11 -5.95 -9.45
N GLU A 21 17.80 -4.92 -8.66
CA GLU A 21 17.31 -5.08 -7.28
C GLU A 21 16.10 -6.02 -7.20
N ASN A 22 15.21 -5.97 -8.21
CA ASN A 22 14.04 -6.82 -8.31
C ASN A 22 14.39 -8.31 -8.43
N ILE A 23 15.43 -8.67 -9.20
CA ILE A 23 15.88 -10.06 -9.35
C ILE A 23 16.44 -10.58 -8.03
N PHE A 24 17.16 -9.74 -7.29
CA PHE A 24 17.73 -10.13 -6.02
C PHE A 24 16.63 -10.40 -4.97
N ARG A 25 15.60 -9.55 -4.89
CA ARG A 25 14.42 -9.76 -4.03
C ARG A 25 13.69 -11.06 -4.39
N LEU A 26 13.59 -11.37 -5.68
CA LEU A 26 12.99 -12.62 -6.16
C LEU A 26 13.77 -13.84 -5.70
N ILE A 27 15.09 -13.86 -5.89
CA ILE A 27 15.95 -14.97 -5.43
C ILE A 27 15.86 -15.15 -3.92
N LEU A 28 15.87 -14.05 -3.16
CA LEU A 28 15.75 -14.09 -1.71
C LEU A 28 14.40 -14.65 -1.27
N SER A 29 13.31 -14.28 -1.95
CA SER A 29 11.98 -14.84 -1.69
C SER A 29 11.89 -16.34 -2.02
N LEU A 30 12.59 -16.81 -3.05
CA LEU A 30 12.66 -18.22 -3.42
C LEU A 30 13.40 -19.02 -2.35
N ILE A 31 14.52 -18.49 -1.85
CA ILE A 31 15.25 -19.08 -0.73
C ILE A 31 14.37 -19.09 0.53
N ALA A 32 13.60 -18.03 0.79
CA ALA A 32 12.65 -17.95 1.90
C ALA A 32 11.45 -18.92 1.77
N GLY A 33 11.15 -19.42 0.57
CA GLY A 33 10.13 -20.46 0.35
C GLY A 33 10.47 -21.79 1.03
N TYR A 34 11.76 -22.16 1.09
CA TYR A 34 12.22 -23.40 1.74
C TYR A 34 11.99 -23.44 3.26
N PRO A 35 12.39 -22.43 4.06
CA PRO A 35 12.07 -22.40 5.48
C PRO A 35 10.56 -22.29 5.72
N LEU A 36 9.81 -21.58 4.88
CA LEU A 36 8.34 -21.55 4.94
C LEU A 36 7.72 -22.94 4.78
N ALA A 37 8.23 -23.74 3.84
CA ALA A 37 7.79 -25.12 3.64
C ALA A 37 8.19 -26.03 4.81
N ALA A 38 9.35 -25.82 5.40
CA ALA A 38 9.79 -26.54 6.60
C ALA A 38 8.92 -26.20 7.83
N ILE A 39 8.56 -24.93 8.03
CA ILE A 39 7.65 -24.47 9.09
C ILE A 39 6.26 -25.05 8.88
N HIS A 40 5.75 -25.04 7.64
CA HIS A 40 4.48 -25.69 7.30
C HIS A 40 4.49 -27.17 7.71
N ARG A 41 5.55 -27.90 7.34
CA ARG A 41 5.70 -29.32 7.66
C ARG A 41 5.87 -29.61 9.16
N LYS A 42 6.46 -28.70 9.93
CA LYS A 42 6.65 -28.91 11.38
C LYS A 42 5.44 -28.51 12.23
N LEU A 43 4.74 -27.43 11.88
CA LEU A 43 3.67 -26.87 12.72
C LEU A 43 2.26 -27.23 12.26
N PHE A 44 2.05 -27.42 10.95
CA PHE A 44 0.71 -27.57 10.37
C PHE A 44 0.44 -28.96 9.79
N TYR A 45 1.46 -29.82 9.74
CA TYR A 45 1.30 -31.21 9.32
C TYR A 45 0.48 -31.99 10.36
N GLY A 46 -0.71 -32.45 9.97
CA GLY A 46 -1.67 -33.14 10.84
C GLY A 46 -2.73 -32.25 11.51
N LYS A 47 -2.76 -30.94 11.23
CA LYS A 47 -3.84 -30.03 11.65
C LYS A 47 -4.93 -29.93 10.59
N SER A 48 -6.05 -29.27 10.90
CA SER A 48 -7.16 -29.15 9.95
C SER A 48 -6.74 -28.44 8.66
N THR A 49 -7.28 -28.92 7.55
CA THR A 49 -6.97 -28.47 6.18
C THR A 49 -7.13 -26.96 6.01
N THR A 50 -8.06 -26.34 6.74
CA THR A 50 -8.29 -24.88 6.73
C THR A 50 -7.07 -24.08 7.19
N TYR A 51 -6.37 -24.53 8.25
CA TYR A 51 -5.20 -23.81 8.76
C TYR A 51 -4.01 -23.90 7.81
N GLN A 52 -3.87 -25.01 7.08
CA GLN A 52 -2.84 -25.16 6.05
C GLN A 52 -3.08 -24.19 4.89
N HIS A 53 -4.33 -24.06 4.42
CA HIS A 53 -4.67 -23.10 3.37
C HIS A 53 -4.46 -21.65 3.80
N LEU A 54 -4.90 -21.28 5.01
CA LEU A 54 -4.69 -19.93 5.54
C LEU A 54 -3.20 -19.60 5.64
N TYR A 55 -2.37 -20.53 6.12
CA TYR A 55 -0.93 -20.35 6.19
C TYR A 55 -0.34 -20.06 4.80
N PHE A 56 -0.68 -20.87 3.79
CA PHE A 56 -0.18 -20.66 2.43
C PHE A 56 -0.64 -19.33 1.81
N ILE A 57 -1.90 -18.94 2.05
CA ILE A 57 -2.44 -17.66 1.56
C ILE A 57 -1.68 -16.49 2.20
N VAL A 58 -1.56 -16.48 3.53
CA VAL A 58 -0.86 -15.40 4.26
C VAL A 58 0.61 -15.35 3.88
N SER A 59 1.29 -16.51 3.82
CA SER A 59 2.69 -16.58 3.46
C SER A 59 2.92 -16.14 2.01
N GLY A 60 2.03 -16.53 1.09
CA GLY A 60 2.10 -16.15 -0.32
C GLY A 60 1.90 -14.64 -0.53
N ILE A 61 0.94 -14.04 0.18
CA ILE A 61 0.71 -12.59 0.13
C ILE A 61 1.92 -11.83 0.69
N LEU A 62 2.49 -12.29 1.80
CA LEU A 62 3.66 -11.66 2.42
C LEU A 62 4.90 -11.72 1.51
N LEU A 63 5.15 -12.87 0.87
CA LEU A 63 6.25 -13.03 -0.11
C LEU A 63 6.00 -12.20 -1.38
N GLY A 64 4.75 -12.09 -1.81
CA GLY A 64 4.34 -11.22 -2.91
C GLY A 64 4.69 -9.77 -2.59
N TYR A 65 4.23 -9.27 -1.44
CA TYR A 65 4.51 -7.90 -0.99
C TYR A 65 6.02 -7.62 -0.87
N PHE A 66 6.81 -8.61 -0.43
CA PHE A 66 8.27 -8.47 -0.39
C PHE A 66 8.91 -8.31 -1.78
N ASN A 67 8.38 -8.98 -2.81
CA ASN A 67 8.90 -8.88 -4.18
C ASN A 67 8.51 -7.58 -4.87
N PHE A 68 7.21 -7.28 -4.90
CA PHE A 68 6.65 -6.22 -5.74
C PHE A 68 6.17 -5.01 -4.93
N GLY A 69 6.34 -5.00 -3.61
CA GLY A 69 5.91 -3.91 -2.75
C GLY A 69 4.39 -3.69 -2.82
N THR A 70 4.00 -2.42 -2.98
CA THR A 70 2.58 -2.00 -3.08
C THR A 70 1.88 -2.48 -4.34
N ASP A 71 2.63 -2.86 -5.38
CA ASP A 71 2.05 -3.30 -6.66
C ASP A 71 1.31 -4.64 -6.55
N VAL A 72 1.64 -5.45 -5.53
CA VAL A 72 0.92 -6.69 -5.21
C VAL A 72 -0.54 -6.43 -4.86
N ILE A 73 -0.87 -5.29 -4.25
CA ILE A 73 -2.24 -4.99 -3.84
C ILE A 73 -3.16 -4.96 -5.07
N HIS A 74 -2.69 -4.38 -6.17
CA HIS A 74 -3.43 -4.34 -7.44
C HIS A 74 -3.67 -5.75 -7.99
N SER A 75 -2.65 -6.61 -7.94
CA SER A 75 -2.77 -8.01 -8.39
C SER A 75 -3.75 -8.81 -7.54
N VAL A 76 -3.70 -8.66 -6.21
CA VAL A 76 -4.59 -9.35 -5.27
C VAL A 76 -6.05 -8.91 -5.46
N ILE A 77 -6.30 -7.61 -5.61
CA ILE A 77 -7.65 -7.07 -5.88
C ILE A 77 -8.20 -7.65 -7.19
N ASN A 78 -7.37 -7.72 -8.24
CA ASN A 78 -7.80 -8.28 -9.53
C ASN A 78 -8.16 -9.77 -9.42
N ILE A 79 -7.40 -10.55 -8.65
CA ILE A 79 -7.72 -11.97 -8.39
C ILE A 79 -9.04 -12.11 -7.64
N LEU A 80 -9.28 -11.29 -6.62
CA LEU A 80 -10.53 -11.30 -5.84
C LEU A 80 -11.73 -10.88 -6.69
N LEU A 81 -11.57 -9.89 -7.57
CA LEU A 81 -12.63 -9.45 -8.47
C LEU A 81 -13.03 -10.56 -9.46
N ASN A 82 -12.04 -11.23 -10.06
CA ASN A 82 -12.29 -12.39 -10.92
C ASN A 82 -12.97 -13.53 -10.17
N TYR A 83 -12.55 -13.80 -8.94
CA TYR A 83 -13.18 -14.80 -8.09
C TYR A 83 -14.65 -14.46 -7.81
N ALA A 84 -14.97 -13.19 -7.51
CA ALA A 84 -16.34 -12.74 -7.31
C ALA A 84 -17.21 -12.92 -8.56
N ILE A 85 -16.67 -12.63 -9.75
CA ILE A 85 -17.37 -12.82 -11.03
C ILE A 85 -17.69 -14.30 -11.27
N LEU A 86 -16.75 -15.19 -10.97
CA LEU A 86 -16.94 -16.63 -11.08
C LEU A 86 -17.98 -17.14 -10.08
N LEU A 87 -17.99 -16.59 -8.85
CA LEU A 87 -18.94 -16.96 -7.81
C LEU A 87 -20.38 -16.52 -8.14
N ILE A 88 -20.55 -15.33 -8.71
CA ILE A 88 -21.87 -14.78 -9.08
C ILE A 88 -22.43 -15.51 -10.31
N TRP A 89 -21.59 -15.87 -11.28
CA TRP A 89 -22.03 -16.32 -12.61
C TRP A 89 -21.81 -17.81 -12.92
N ASN A 90 -21.40 -18.60 -11.90
CA ASN A 90 -21.30 -20.06 -11.91
C ASN A 90 -20.69 -20.65 -13.21
N GLY A 91 -19.52 -20.15 -13.64
CA GLY A 91 -18.72 -20.79 -14.69
C GLY A 91 -19.33 -20.85 -16.09
N THR A 92 -20.29 -19.98 -16.43
CA THR A 92 -20.81 -19.87 -17.79
C THR A 92 -19.79 -19.24 -18.76
N ARG A 93 -19.92 -19.52 -20.06
CA ARG A 93 -19.02 -18.98 -21.12
C ARG A 93 -18.93 -17.44 -21.13
N ILE A 94 -19.99 -16.76 -20.68
CA ILE A 94 -20.06 -15.30 -20.52
C ILE A 94 -19.15 -14.83 -19.37
N SER A 95 -19.13 -15.56 -18.25
CA SER A 95 -18.25 -15.29 -17.10
C SER A 95 -16.77 -15.35 -17.49
N VAL A 96 -16.39 -16.32 -18.33
CA VAL A 96 -15.02 -16.47 -18.83
C VAL A 96 -14.65 -15.31 -19.77
N GLY A 97 -15.55 -14.93 -20.68
CA GLY A 97 -15.34 -13.78 -21.57
C GLY A 97 -15.20 -12.47 -20.80
N LEU A 98 -16.05 -12.25 -19.79
CA LEU A 98 -16.00 -11.06 -18.94
C LEU A 98 -14.72 -11.03 -18.09
N SER A 99 -14.33 -12.18 -17.51
CA SER A 99 -13.07 -12.33 -16.77
C SER A 99 -11.86 -12.06 -17.66
N PHE A 100 -11.89 -12.50 -18.92
CA PHE A 100 -10.83 -12.24 -19.88
C PHE A 100 -10.70 -10.74 -20.20
N VAL A 101 -11.82 -10.07 -20.51
CA VAL A 101 -11.84 -8.62 -20.76
C VAL A 101 -11.39 -7.85 -19.52
N ILE A 102 -11.84 -8.23 -18.34
CA ILE A 102 -11.45 -7.60 -17.08
C ILE A 102 -9.97 -7.82 -16.80
N ASN A 103 -9.39 -9.01 -17.03
CA ASN A 103 -7.95 -9.20 -16.88
C ASN A 103 -7.14 -8.39 -17.89
N LEU A 104 -7.62 -8.24 -19.13
CA LEU A 104 -6.94 -7.45 -20.17
C LEU A 104 -7.03 -5.94 -19.88
N VAL A 105 -8.15 -5.47 -19.36
CA VAL A 105 -8.44 -4.04 -19.12
C VAL A 105 -8.02 -3.58 -17.72
N SER A 106 -8.09 -4.44 -16.69
CA SER A 106 -7.78 -4.07 -15.29
C SER A 106 -6.32 -3.80 -15.04
N PHE A 107 -5.41 -4.39 -15.82
CA PHE A 107 -3.98 -4.13 -15.64
C PHE A 107 -3.58 -2.68 -15.90
N GLY A 108 -4.29 -1.98 -16.80
CA GLY A 108 -3.96 -0.60 -17.17
C GLY A 108 -4.92 0.45 -16.61
N VAL A 109 -6.22 0.21 -16.70
CA VAL A 109 -7.21 1.30 -16.61
C VAL A 109 -7.67 1.51 -15.17
N ILE A 110 -8.04 0.42 -14.48
CA ILE A 110 -8.55 0.47 -13.10
C ILE A 110 -7.43 0.82 -12.10
N SER A 111 -6.21 0.33 -12.32
CA SER A 111 -5.04 0.72 -11.50
C SER A 111 -4.75 2.22 -11.60
N VAL A 112 -4.77 2.77 -12.82
CA VAL A 112 -4.55 4.21 -13.06
C VAL A 112 -5.68 5.05 -12.44
N PHE A 113 -6.94 4.65 -12.60
CA PHE A 113 -8.07 5.38 -12.00
C PHE A 113 -8.06 5.34 -10.47
N LEU A 114 -7.72 4.21 -9.84
CA LEU A 114 -7.60 4.10 -8.38
C LEU A 114 -6.37 4.85 -7.86
N TYR A 115 -5.24 4.80 -8.55
CA TYR A 115 -4.03 5.53 -8.20
C TYR A 115 -4.26 7.05 -8.27
N ILE A 116 -4.89 7.53 -9.34
CA ILE A 116 -5.27 8.94 -9.49
C ILE A 116 -6.26 9.34 -8.38
N TYR A 117 -7.25 8.51 -8.07
CA TYR A 117 -8.21 8.79 -7.00
C TYR A 117 -7.55 8.92 -5.63
N ILE A 118 -6.66 7.99 -5.26
CA ILE A 118 -5.90 8.05 -3.99
C ILE A 118 -4.98 9.28 -3.96
N TYR A 119 -4.26 9.58 -5.06
CA TYR A 119 -3.36 10.72 -5.14
C TYR A 119 -4.09 12.06 -4.96
N ILE A 120 -5.28 12.19 -5.56
CA ILE A 120 -6.15 13.36 -5.39
C ILE A 120 -6.59 13.47 -3.93
N LEU A 121 -7.06 12.39 -3.30
CA LEU A 121 -7.48 12.42 -1.89
C LEU A 121 -6.35 12.83 -0.93
N VAL A 122 -5.14 12.30 -1.13
CA VAL A 122 -3.96 12.66 -0.32
C VAL A 122 -3.56 14.12 -0.53
N SER A 123 -3.58 14.60 -1.77
CA SER A 123 -3.30 16.01 -2.09
C SER A 123 -4.36 16.94 -1.48
N CYS A 124 -5.64 16.55 -1.51
CA CYS A 124 -6.73 17.27 -0.86
C CYS A 124 -6.58 17.30 0.67
N ALA A 125 -6.19 16.19 1.28
CA ALA A 125 -5.93 16.12 2.73
C ALA A 125 -4.75 16.99 3.14
N HIS A 126 -3.65 16.99 2.36
CA HIS A 126 -2.49 17.84 2.60
C HIS A 126 -2.84 19.33 2.45
N THR A 127 -3.63 19.68 1.43
CA THR A 127 -4.11 21.06 1.20
C THR A 127 -5.02 21.54 2.32
N HIS A 128 -5.93 20.70 2.80
CA HIS A 128 -6.80 21.03 3.93
C HIS A 128 -5.99 21.21 5.23
N THR A 129 -4.94 20.41 5.41
CA THR A 129 -4.03 20.53 6.57
C THR A 129 -3.26 21.85 6.52
N HIS A 130 -2.65 22.19 5.38
CA HIS A 130 -1.93 23.46 5.20
C HIS A 130 -2.86 24.69 5.35
N THR A 131 -4.07 24.62 4.80
CA THR A 131 -5.07 25.70 4.87
C THR A 131 -5.58 25.91 6.30
N TYR A 132 -5.82 24.82 7.04
CA TYR A 132 -6.23 24.88 8.45
C TYR A 132 -5.12 25.52 9.32
N THR A 133 -3.86 25.11 9.15
CA THR A 133 -2.74 25.70 9.90
C THR A 133 -2.49 27.17 9.57
N HIS A 134 -2.69 27.61 8.33
CA HIS A 134 -2.48 29.02 7.98
C HIS A 134 -3.62 29.90 8.52
N THR A 135 -4.86 29.46 8.34
CA THR A 135 -6.06 30.21 8.79
C THR A 135 -6.10 30.33 10.32
N HIS A 136 -5.69 29.30 11.06
CA HIS A 136 -5.62 29.38 12.52
C HIS A 136 -4.54 30.36 13.00
N ARG A 137 -3.35 30.32 12.39
CA ARG A 137 -2.26 31.24 12.74
C ARG A 137 -2.59 32.69 12.41
N ASP A 138 -3.27 32.96 11.30
CA ASP A 138 -3.62 34.33 10.91
C ASP A 138 -4.65 34.92 11.88
N LYS A 139 -5.67 34.14 12.27
CA LYS A 139 -6.65 34.55 13.29
C LYS A 139 -6.01 34.78 14.67
N GLU A 140 -5.02 33.98 15.06
CA GLU A 140 -4.29 34.20 16.32
C GLU A 140 -3.40 35.45 16.25
N ARG A 141 -2.71 35.70 15.12
CA ARG A 141 -1.95 36.94 14.95
C ARG A 141 -2.85 38.18 15.00
N GLU A 142 -4.00 38.15 14.36
CA GLU A 142 -4.97 39.26 14.41
C GLU A 142 -5.46 39.56 15.84
N LYS A 143 -5.73 38.51 16.63
CA LYS A 143 -6.07 38.65 18.05
C LYS A 143 -4.93 39.22 18.89
N LEU A 144 -3.69 38.81 18.65
CA LEU A 144 -2.52 39.35 19.36
C LEU A 144 -2.29 40.83 19.04
N VAL A 145 -2.46 41.22 17.77
CA VAL A 145 -2.31 42.61 17.32
C VAL A 145 -3.39 43.51 17.92
N SER A 146 -4.63 43.03 18.07
CA SER A 146 -5.69 43.82 18.69
C SER A 146 -5.47 44.04 20.20
N ILE A 147 -4.99 43.01 20.91
CA ILE A 147 -4.65 43.11 22.35
C ILE A 147 -3.50 44.09 22.57
N HIS A 148 -2.44 44.03 21.76
CA HIS A 148 -1.32 44.99 21.87
C HIS A 148 -1.80 46.43 21.65
N ARG A 149 -2.64 46.67 20.63
CA ARG A 149 -3.22 47.99 20.38
C ARG A 149 -4.04 48.49 21.56
N THR A 150 -4.85 47.65 22.20
CA THR A 150 -5.63 48.04 23.38
C THR A 150 -4.78 48.32 24.62
N SER A 151 -3.64 47.64 24.80
CA SER A 151 -2.69 47.92 25.88
C SER A 151 -2.03 49.29 25.69
N GLU A 152 -1.60 49.60 24.46
CA GLU A 152 -0.95 50.86 24.13
C GLU A 152 -1.88 52.07 24.34
N TYR A 153 -3.17 51.94 24.03
CA TYR A 153 -4.19 52.95 24.36
C TYR A 153 -4.39 53.13 25.87
N HIS A 154 -4.31 52.05 26.65
CA HIS A 154 -4.49 52.11 28.10
C HIS A 154 -3.30 52.81 28.78
N ASP A 155 -2.08 52.60 28.30
CA ASP A 155 -0.86 53.23 28.83
C ASP A 155 -0.74 54.72 28.45
N THR A 156 -1.40 55.15 27.35
CA THR A 156 -1.38 56.56 26.91
C THR A 156 -2.42 57.43 27.63
N CYS A 157 -3.40 56.81 28.31
CA CYS A 157 -4.52 57.50 28.95
C CYS A 157 -4.38 57.61 30.49
N MET A 158 -3.25 57.17 31.06
CA MET A 158 -2.84 57.38 32.45
C MET A 158 -1.65 58.33 32.53
#